data_AF-A0AAW0E372-F1
#
_entry.id   AF-A0AAW0E372-F1
#
_cell.length_a   1.000
_cell.length_b   1.000
_cell.length_c   1.000
_cell.angle_alpha   90.00
_cell.angle_beta   90.00
_cell.angle_gamma   90.00
#
_symmetry.space_group_name_H-M   'P 1'
#
loop_
_entity.id
_entity.type
_entity.pdbx_description
1 polymer ?
#
loop_
_entity_poly.entity_id
_entity_poly.type
_entity_poly.pdbx_seq_one_letter_code
_entity_poly.pdbx_strand_id
1 'polypeptide(L)'
;MSSDVMANFGALDELIQVIYQGMDKFVVISDVADKWNIHLGLTGAEGRWWRGGWGATDVRAIVGKSASDTLLESFAEKLAESIVQGELYVEEGERYKLTLGPTSKKPMHVELTEMSLGEAAAYTTEVFVNIALNAQSRQCRLNPSAVPIASTSVVSRSVPAVASTASSKSTGKAKAPREESHEVKVAEKSQKTNARTAGHKAQEEIKALKAELEKQQKKKRLPSPEEAPKPAAAPRALKGASLANPNKKARKYQAIEFESDEE
;
A
#
# COMPACT_ATOMS: atom_id res chain seq x y z
N MET A 1 28.80 -5.22 -16.64
CA MET A 1 27.36 -4.90 -16.53
C MET A 1 27.12 -4.63 -15.06
N SER A 2 26.80 -3.40 -14.65
CA SER A 2 26.49 -3.12 -13.24
C SER A 2 25.13 -3.74 -12.93
N SER A 3 25.08 -4.76 -12.06
CA SER A 3 23.82 -5.29 -11.56
C SER A 3 23.04 -4.15 -10.88
N ASP A 4 21.77 -4.03 -11.23
CA ASP A 4 20.87 -3.07 -10.60
C ASP A 4 20.54 -3.57 -9.19
N VAL A 5 21.07 -2.88 -8.18
CA VAL A 5 20.93 -3.30 -6.78
C VAL A 5 19.46 -3.31 -6.36
N MET A 6 18.67 -2.36 -6.88
CA MET A 6 17.26 -2.20 -6.48
C MET A 6 16.35 -3.28 -7.04
N ALA A 7 16.78 -4.01 -8.08
CA ALA A 7 16.04 -5.16 -8.59
C ALA A 7 15.87 -6.28 -7.55
N ASN A 8 16.76 -6.35 -6.55
CA ASN A 8 16.70 -7.34 -5.47
C ASN A 8 15.87 -6.86 -4.26
N PHE A 9 15.34 -5.63 -4.28
CA PHE A 9 14.66 -5.02 -3.14
C PHE A 9 13.13 -5.11 -3.22
N GLY A 10 12.57 -5.82 -4.19
CA GLY A 10 11.11 -5.91 -4.41
C GLY A 10 10.30 -6.39 -3.19
N ALA A 11 10.91 -7.11 -2.24
CA ALA A 11 10.26 -7.52 -0.99
C ALA A 11 9.91 -6.33 -0.06
N LEU A 12 10.54 -5.17 -0.27
CA LEU A 12 10.30 -3.94 0.50
C LEU A 12 9.24 -3.05 -0.15
N ASP A 13 8.73 -3.41 -1.32
CA ASP A 13 7.74 -2.61 -2.02
C ASP A 13 6.34 -2.78 -1.41
N GLU A 14 5.55 -1.71 -1.45
CA GLU A 14 4.17 -1.66 -0.96
C GLU A 14 3.95 -2.13 0.50
N LEU A 15 4.96 -2.03 1.38
CA LEU A 15 4.79 -2.37 2.80
C LEU A 15 4.21 -1.19 3.57
N ILE A 16 3.18 -1.46 4.37
CA ILE A 16 2.56 -0.48 5.27
C ILE A 16 2.50 -1.07 6.68
N GLN A 17 3.02 -0.35 7.66
CA GLN A 17 3.05 -0.77 9.06
C GLN A 17 2.69 0.40 10.00
N VAL A 18 2.05 0.10 11.13
CA VAL A 18 1.81 1.07 12.20
C VAL A 18 2.75 0.82 13.37
N ILE A 19 3.36 1.88 13.89
CA ILE A 19 4.22 1.87 15.09
C ILE A 19 3.50 2.61 16.22
N TYR A 20 3.51 2.03 17.41
CA TYR A 20 3.00 2.66 18.63
C TYR A 20 4.17 2.93 19.57
N GLN A 21 4.45 4.19 19.90
CA GLN A 21 5.49 4.59 20.84
C GLN A 21 4.91 5.60 21.83
N GLY A 22 4.58 5.12 23.04
CA GLY A 22 3.90 5.95 24.03
C GLY A 22 2.52 6.40 23.51
N MET A 23 2.34 7.72 23.38
CA MET A 23 1.11 8.33 22.87
C MET A 23 1.13 8.52 21.35
N ASP A 24 2.30 8.38 20.74
CA ASP A 24 2.49 8.63 19.32
C ASP A 24 2.17 7.38 18.49
N LYS A 25 1.52 7.62 17.36
CA LYS A 25 1.17 6.59 16.38
C LYS A 25 1.75 6.98 15.05
N PHE A 26 2.70 6.20 14.57
CA PHE A 26 3.33 6.42 13.28
C PHE A 26 2.81 5.43 12.25
N VAL A 27 2.69 5.87 11.00
CA VAL A 27 2.49 5.02 9.84
C VAL A 27 3.78 5.01 9.05
N VAL A 28 4.32 3.82 8.79
CA VAL A 28 5.45 3.60 7.90
C VAL A 28 4.93 3.07 6.58
N ILE A 29 5.36 3.68 5.49
CA ILE A 29 5.11 3.21 4.12
C ILE A 29 6.47 3.03 3.46
N SER A 30 6.70 1.85 2.88
CA SER A 30 7.91 1.50 2.15
C SER A 30 7.55 1.28 0.69
N ASP A 31 8.37 1.84 -0.20
CA ASP A 31 8.22 1.70 -1.64
C ASP A 31 9.59 1.57 -2.31
N VAL A 32 9.64 0.89 -3.45
CA VAL A 32 10.87 0.68 -4.21
C VAL A 32 10.69 1.19 -5.64
N ALA A 33 11.47 2.21 -6.00
CA ALA A 33 11.51 2.77 -7.35
C ALA A 33 12.96 2.72 -7.89
N ASP A 34 13.56 3.87 -8.14
CA ASP A 34 14.99 4.02 -8.47
C ASP A 34 15.91 3.82 -7.24
N LYS A 35 15.31 3.95 -6.06
CA LYS A 35 15.90 3.69 -4.75
C LYS A 35 14.81 3.11 -3.83
N TRP A 36 15.23 2.58 -2.69
CA TRP A 36 14.31 2.24 -1.64
C TRP A 36 13.93 3.50 -0.86
N ASN A 37 12.63 3.76 -0.71
CA ASN A 37 12.10 4.89 0.04
C ASN A 37 11.31 4.40 1.26
N ILE A 38 11.39 5.19 2.33
CA ILE A 38 10.50 5.08 3.48
C ILE A 38 9.85 6.43 3.71
N HIS A 39 8.54 6.42 3.89
CA HIS A 39 7.75 7.53 4.37
C HIS A 39 7.23 7.22 5.78
N LEU A 40 7.43 8.15 6.70
CA LEU A 40 6.94 8.08 8.07
C LEU A 40 5.91 9.19 8.26
N GLY A 41 4.67 8.85 8.59
CA GLY A 41 3.63 9.81 8.94
C GLY A 41 3.32 9.75 10.43
N LEU A 42 3.25 10.90 11.11
CA LEU A 42 2.76 10.97 12.50
C LEU A 42 1.25 11.23 12.49
N THR A 43 0.50 10.40 13.20
CA THR A 43 -0.94 10.58 13.36
C THR A 43 -1.19 11.76 14.31
N GLY A 44 -1.92 12.78 13.85
CA GLY A 44 -2.26 13.95 14.64
C GLY A 44 -2.89 15.06 13.79
N ALA A 45 -3.25 16.17 14.43
CA ALA A 45 -3.84 17.32 13.74
C ALA A 45 -2.85 17.99 12.75
N GLU A 46 -1.54 17.81 12.98
CA GLU A 46 -0.50 18.46 12.19
C GLU A 46 -0.18 17.75 10.88
N GLY A 47 -0.53 16.46 10.75
CA GLY A 47 -0.31 15.68 9.53
C GLY A 47 1.16 15.70 9.06
N ARG A 48 2.11 15.59 9.99
CA ARG A 48 3.56 15.66 9.69
C ARG A 48 4.04 14.38 9.04
N TRP A 49 4.88 14.54 8.02
CA TRP A 49 5.51 13.45 7.29
C TRP A 49 7.00 13.66 7.17
N TRP A 50 7.74 12.57 7.18
CA TRP A 50 9.15 12.52 6.87
C TRP A 50 9.42 11.49 5.80
N ARG A 51 10.46 11.72 5.01
CA ARG A 51 10.95 10.80 3.99
C ARG A 51 12.40 10.43 4.26
N GLY A 52 12.74 9.18 4.02
CA GLY A 52 14.09 8.65 4.05
C GLY A 52 14.24 7.56 3.00
N GLY A 53 15.41 6.93 2.95
CA GLY A 53 15.65 5.85 2.01
C GLY A 53 17.12 5.65 1.73
N TRP A 54 17.41 4.61 0.95
CA TRP A 54 18.77 4.25 0.54
C TRP A 54 18.85 4.09 -0.97
N GLY A 55 19.82 4.77 -1.56
CA GLY A 55 20.23 4.52 -2.93
C GLY A 55 21.18 3.33 -3.04
N ALA A 56 21.57 3.00 -4.26
CA ALA A 56 22.48 1.90 -4.52
C ALA A 56 23.89 2.10 -3.89
N THR A 57 24.28 3.35 -3.63
CA THR A 57 25.53 3.68 -2.92
C THR A 57 25.46 3.30 -1.45
N ASP A 58 24.36 3.60 -0.79
CA ASP A 58 24.15 3.36 0.63
C ASP A 58 24.05 1.85 0.89
N VAL A 59 23.27 1.14 0.08
CA VAL A 59 23.16 -0.33 0.16
C VAL A 59 24.53 -0.99 -0.04
N ARG A 60 25.34 -0.55 -1.01
CA ARG A 60 26.69 -1.09 -1.20
C ARG A 60 27.65 -0.73 -0.07
N ALA A 61 27.44 0.39 0.63
CA ALA A 61 28.22 0.73 1.83
C ALA A 61 27.86 -0.20 3.00
N ILE A 62 26.60 -0.62 3.10
CA ILE A 62 26.09 -1.49 4.17
C ILE A 62 26.45 -2.96 3.94
N VAL A 63 26.16 -3.49 2.74
CA VAL A 63 26.27 -4.91 2.39
C VAL A 63 27.63 -5.24 1.77
N GLY A 64 28.28 -4.27 1.15
CA GLY A 64 29.58 -4.40 0.47
C GLY A 64 29.49 -4.17 -1.04
N LYS A 65 30.59 -3.68 -1.64
CA LYS A 65 30.66 -3.30 -3.07
C LYS A 65 30.45 -4.47 -4.04
N SER A 66 30.75 -5.68 -3.59
CA SER A 66 30.72 -6.92 -4.39
C SER A 66 29.72 -7.94 -3.82
N ALA A 67 28.64 -7.46 -3.19
CA ALA A 67 27.56 -8.33 -2.73
C ALA A 67 26.94 -9.09 -3.91
N SER A 68 26.67 -10.38 -3.74
CA SER A 68 25.92 -11.18 -4.71
C SER A 68 24.43 -10.80 -4.67
N ASP A 69 23.71 -11.05 -5.77
CA ASP A 69 22.26 -10.82 -5.84
C ASP A 69 21.51 -11.56 -4.71
N THR A 70 21.92 -12.81 -4.42
CA THR A 70 21.37 -13.61 -3.30
C THR A 70 21.58 -12.97 -1.92
N LEU A 71 22.70 -12.27 -1.72
CA LEU A 71 22.97 -11.58 -0.47
C LEU A 71 22.15 -10.29 -0.36
N LEU A 72 21.94 -9.60 -1.49
CA LEU A 72 21.10 -8.41 -1.56
C LEU A 72 19.62 -8.74 -1.32
N GLU A 73 19.12 -9.81 -1.95
CA GLU A 73 17.75 -10.30 -1.76
C GLU A 73 17.51 -10.72 -0.30
N SER A 74 18.40 -11.55 0.28
CA SER A 74 18.28 -11.94 1.70
C SER A 74 18.40 -10.75 2.66
N PHE A 75 19.15 -9.71 2.28
CA PHE A 75 19.22 -8.48 3.06
C PHE A 75 17.91 -7.70 2.99
N ALA A 76 17.32 -7.54 1.80
CA ALA A 76 16.03 -6.88 1.62
C ALA A 76 14.89 -7.65 2.32
N GLU A 77 14.88 -8.98 2.24
CA GLU A 77 13.91 -9.83 2.95
C GLU A 77 13.96 -9.63 4.47
N LYS A 78 15.16 -9.54 5.07
CA LYS A 78 15.30 -9.29 6.51
C LYS A 78 14.78 -7.91 6.92
N LEU A 79 15.00 -6.90 6.09
CA LEU A 79 14.45 -5.57 6.35
C LEU A 79 12.92 -5.59 6.25
N ALA A 80 12.38 -6.26 5.23
CA ALA A 80 10.94 -6.43 5.05
C ALA A 80 10.33 -7.18 6.25
N GLU A 81 10.99 -8.23 6.73
CA GLU A 81 10.59 -8.97 7.93
C GLU A 81 10.54 -8.07 9.16
N SER A 82 11.57 -7.23 9.39
CA SER A 82 11.56 -6.27 10.50
C SER A 82 10.40 -5.26 10.40
N ILE A 83 10.06 -4.79 9.18
CA ILE A 83 8.90 -3.90 8.98
C ILE A 83 7.60 -4.64 9.31
N VAL A 84 7.39 -5.83 8.74
CA VAL A 84 6.15 -6.61 8.91
C VAL A 84 5.95 -7.06 10.36
N GLN A 85 7.03 -7.39 11.07
CA GLN A 85 6.98 -7.76 12.49
C GLN A 85 6.78 -6.56 13.41
N GLY A 86 6.85 -5.32 12.89
CA GLY A 86 6.78 -4.11 13.70
C GLY A 86 8.02 -3.91 14.58
N GLU A 87 9.16 -4.49 14.23
CA GLU A 87 10.44 -4.27 14.89
C GLU A 87 11.03 -2.92 14.44
N LEU A 88 10.30 -1.85 14.74
CA LEU A 88 10.60 -0.50 14.30
C LEU A 88 10.61 0.44 15.51
N TYR A 89 11.55 1.37 15.52
CA TYR A 89 11.66 2.38 16.56
C TYR A 89 12.00 3.74 15.94
N VAL A 90 11.18 4.75 16.22
CA VAL A 90 11.46 6.14 15.85
C VAL A 90 12.21 6.81 17.00
N GLU A 91 13.34 7.42 16.67
CA GLU A 91 14.15 8.23 17.58
C GLU A 91 13.95 9.70 17.21
N GLU A 92 13.51 10.51 18.18
CA GLU A 92 13.37 11.96 18.05
C GLU A 92 14.70 12.64 18.45
N GLY A 93 15.14 13.58 17.62
CA GLY A 93 16.40 14.30 17.82
C GLY A 93 16.49 15.49 16.87
N GLU A 94 17.72 15.93 16.54
CA GLU A 94 17.92 16.99 15.54
C GLU A 94 17.36 16.57 14.15
N ARG A 95 17.44 15.28 13.85
CA ARG A 95 16.76 14.64 12.73
C ARG A 95 16.05 13.40 13.23
N TYR A 96 14.83 13.18 12.74
CA TYR A 96 14.13 11.93 13.00
C TYR A 96 14.91 10.78 12.37
N LYS A 97 14.99 9.67 13.10
CA LYS A 97 15.72 8.49 12.68
C LYS A 97 14.85 7.26 12.89
N LEU A 98 14.61 6.51 11.82
CA LEU A 98 13.93 5.23 11.90
C LEU A 98 14.96 4.13 12.10
N THR A 99 14.77 3.34 13.15
CA THR A 99 15.58 2.15 13.44
C THR A 99 14.78 0.90 13.12
N LEU A 100 15.33 0.05 12.26
CA LEU A 100 14.80 -1.27 11.92
C LEU A 100 15.57 -2.36 12.69
N GLY A 101 14.83 -3.28 13.30
CA GLY A 101 15.38 -4.33 14.14
C GLY A 101 16.14 -3.78 15.35
N PRO A 102 15.54 -2.95 16.23
CA PRO A 102 16.22 -2.35 17.39
C PRO A 102 16.75 -3.40 18.38
N THR A 103 16.15 -4.59 18.40
CA THR A 103 16.55 -5.76 19.21
C THR A 103 17.63 -6.62 18.54
N SER A 104 17.95 -6.35 17.26
CA SER A 104 18.92 -7.14 16.51
C SER A 104 20.35 -6.83 16.93
N LYS A 105 21.29 -7.73 16.60
CA LYS A 105 22.72 -7.50 16.85
C LYS A 105 23.29 -6.30 16.11
N LYS A 106 22.65 -5.90 15.00
CA LYS A 106 23.07 -4.80 14.15
C LYS A 106 21.82 -4.04 13.69
N PRO A 107 21.28 -3.16 14.56
CA PRO A 107 20.15 -2.32 14.19
C PRO A 107 20.49 -1.47 12.96
N MET A 108 19.52 -1.33 12.07
CA MET A 108 19.67 -0.57 10.84
C MET A 108 18.99 0.78 10.99
N HIS A 109 19.63 1.83 10.49
CA HIS A 109 19.16 3.20 10.71
C HIS A 109 18.92 3.93 9.39
N VAL A 110 17.76 4.57 9.27
CA VAL A 110 17.38 5.40 8.15
C VAL A 110 17.18 6.82 8.67
N GLU A 111 17.99 7.75 8.18
CA GLU A 111 17.80 9.18 8.45
C GLU A 111 16.55 9.68 7.71
N LEU A 112 15.73 10.46 8.42
CA LEU A 112 14.49 11.00 7.88
C LEU A 112 14.59 12.52 7.77
N THR A 113 14.11 13.04 6.64
CA THR A 113 13.99 14.46 6.36
C THR A 113 12.52 14.84 6.36
N GLU A 114 12.17 15.88 7.11
CA GLU A 114 10.79 16.37 7.17
C GLU A 114 10.33 16.89 5.81
N MET A 115 9.11 16.53 5.43
CA MET A 115 8.46 17.01 4.22
C MET A 115 7.76 18.33 4.50
N SER A 116 7.70 19.22 3.51
CA SER A 116 6.85 20.40 3.63
C SER A 116 5.37 19.99 3.71
N LEU A 117 4.53 20.85 4.32
CA LEU A 117 3.10 20.58 4.44
C LEU A 117 2.43 20.31 3.08
N GLY A 118 2.84 21.03 2.03
CA GLY A 118 2.32 20.84 0.68
C GLY A 118 2.69 19.49 0.08
N GLU A 119 3.94 19.06 0.23
CA GLU A 119 4.41 17.73 -0.21
C GLU A 119 3.73 16.62 0.59
N ALA A 120 3.63 16.78 1.91
CA ALA A 120 2.98 15.83 2.80
C ALA A 120 1.50 15.62 2.46
N ALA A 121 0.76 16.71 2.19
CA ALA A 121 -0.64 16.64 1.78
C ALA A 121 -0.81 15.99 0.40
N ALA A 122 0.06 16.32 -0.56
CA ALA A 122 0.06 15.71 -1.88
C ALA A 122 0.33 14.20 -1.79
N TYR A 123 1.37 13.79 -1.07
CA TYR A 123 1.74 12.39 -0.85
C TYR A 123 0.62 11.62 -0.14
N THR A 124 0.05 12.18 0.92
CA THR A 124 -1.07 11.57 1.65
C THR A 124 -2.25 11.33 0.71
N THR A 125 -2.59 12.30 -0.12
CA THR A 125 -3.69 12.18 -1.10
C THR A 125 -3.42 11.07 -2.10
N GLU A 126 -2.20 10.99 -2.62
CA GLU A 126 -1.77 9.93 -3.54
C GLU A 126 -1.88 8.53 -2.90
N VAL A 127 -1.37 8.37 -1.67
CA VAL A 127 -1.50 7.13 -0.90
C VAL A 127 -2.97 6.74 -0.72
N PHE A 128 -3.84 7.68 -0.35
CA PHE A 128 -5.27 7.40 -0.22
C PHE A 128 -5.92 6.99 -1.54
N VAL A 129 -5.53 7.61 -2.66
CA VAL A 129 -6.01 7.22 -3.99
C VAL A 129 -5.56 5.79 -4.31
N ASN A 130 -4.30 5.44 -4.06
CA ASN A 130 -3.78 4.09 -4.32
C ASN A 130 -4.50 3.04 -3.46
N ILE A 131 -4.71 3.32 -2.18
CA ILE A 131 -5.50 2.46 -1.28
C ILE A 131 -6.94 2.33 -1.78
N ALA A 132 -7.57 3.44 -2.23
CA ALA A 132 -8.93 3.43 -2.74
C ALA A 132 -9.08 2.64 -4.04
N LEU A 133 -8.12 2.73 -4.96
CA LEU A 133 -8.08 1.93 -6.19
C LEU A 133 -7.93 0.44 -5.88
N ASN A 134 -7.05 0.10 -4.94
CA ASN A 134 -6.89 -1.26 -4.44
C ASN A 134 -8.18 -1.78 -3.80
N ALA A 135 -8.86 -0.96 -2.99
CA ALA A 135 -10.16 -1.30 -2.41
C ALA A 135 -11.26 -1.44 -3.48
N GLN A 136 -11.25 -0.64 -4.55
CA GLN A 136 -12.23 -0.71 -5.64
C GLN A 136 -12.21 -2.07 -6.33
N SER A 137 -11.01 -2.63 -6.56
CA SER A 137 -10.85 -4.00 -7.09
C SER A 137 -11.50 -5.06 -6.18
N ARG A 138 -11.67 -4.72 -4.90
CA ARG A 138 -12.28 -5.54 -3.85
C ARG A 138 -13.71 -5.10 -3.51
N GLN A 139 -14.41 -4.47 -4.46
CA GLN A 139 -15.77 -3.94 -4.27
C GLN A 139 -15.86 -2.88 -3.15
N CYS A 140 -14.88 -1.98 -3.10
CA CYS A 140 -14.75 -0.93 -2.10
C CYS A 140 -14.58 -1.46 -0.66
N ARG A 141 -13.98 -2.65 -0.50
CA ARG A 141 -13.64 -3.24 0.80
C ARG A 141 -12.13 -3.24 0.99
N LEU A 142 -11.65 -2.74 2.13
CA LEU A 142 -10.22 -2.82 2.48
C LEU A 142 -9.80 -4.28 2.72
N ASN A 143 -10.62 -5.01 3.49
CA ASN A 143 -10.41 -6.41 3.80
C ASN A 143 -11.34 -7.29 2.97
N PRO A 144 -10.84 -8.32 2.26
CA PRO A 144 -11.71 -9.30 1.62
C PRO A 144 -12.53 -10.03 2.70
N SER A 145 -13.83 -10.20 2.46
CA SER A 145 -14.67 -11.03 3.32
C SER A 145 -14.17 -12.47 3.26
N ALA A 146 -13.76 -13.03 4.40
CA ALA A 146 -13.30 -14.42 4.50
C ALA A 146 -14.38 -15.44 4.09
N VAL A 147 -15.64 -15.02 4.08
CA VAL A 147 -16.76 -15.83 3.59
C VAL A 147 -16.99 -15.49 2.12
N PRO A 148 -16.82 -16.43 1.19
CA PRO A 148 -17.32 -16.26 -0.17
C PRO A 148 -18.83 -16.16 -0.07
N ILE A 149 -19.34 -14.94 -0.22
CA ILE A 149 -20.77 -14.74 -0.44
C ILE A 149 -21.02 -15.40 -1.79
N ALA A 150 -21.60 -16.60 -1.76
CA ALA A 150 -22.10 -17.24 -2.97
C ALA A 150 -22.96 -16.18 -3.66
N SER A 151 -22.52 -15.73 -4.85
CA SER A 151 -23.26 -14.79 -5.67
C SER A 151 -24.59 -15.43 -6.01
N THR A 152 -25.57 -15.27 -5.13
CA THR A 152 -26.96 -15.53 -5.44
C THR A 152 -27.27 -14.56 -6.55
N SER A 153 -27.33 -15.08 -7.78
CA SER A 153 -27.83 -14.35 -8.93
C SER A 153 -29.21 -13.84 -8.52
N VAL A 154 -29.27 -12.55 -8.21
CA VAL A 154 -30.55 -11.89 -8.01
C VAL A 154 -31.15 -11.82 -9.39
N VAL A 155 -31.94 -12.84 -9.72
CA VAL A 155 -32.84 -12.82 -10.88
C VAL A 155 -33.60 -11.52 -10.76
N SER A 156 -33.31 -10.58 -11.66
CA SER A 156 -34.01 -9.31 -11.76
C SER A 156 -35.47 -9.65 -12.05
N ARG A 157 -36.29 -9.66 -11.00
CA ARG A 157 -37.74 -9.73 -11.13
C ARG A 157 -38.16 -8.37 -11.67
N SER A 158 -38.45 -8.35 -12.97
CA SER A 158 -39.13 -7.23 -13.63
C SER A 158 -40.40 -6.91 -12.86
N VAL A 159 -40.42 -5.76 -12.21
CA VAL A 159 -41.63 -5.20 -11.62
C VAL A 159 -42.49 -4.71 -12.77
N PRO A 160 -43.75 -5.17 -12.93
CA PRO A 160 -44.65 -4.60 -13.92
C PRO A 160 -45.02 -3.18 -13.49
N ALA A 161 -44.90 -2.25 -14.43
CA ALA A 161 -45.35 -0.87 -14.30
C ALA A 161 -46.86 -0.84 -14.06
N VAL A 162 -47.27 -0.40 -12.87
CA VAL A 162 -48.65 0.04 -12.61
C VAL A 162 -48.62 1.56 -12.56
N ALA A 163 -49.01 2.15 -13.68
CA ALA A 163 -49.46 3.52 -13.73
C ALA A 163 -50.79 3.65 -13.00
N SER A 164 -50.93 4.65 -12.12
CA SER A 164 -52.07 5.60 -12.09
C SER A 164 -52.24 6.32 -10.74
N THR A 165 -52.02 7.64 -10.80
CA THR A 165 -53.02 8.67 -10.44
C THR A 165 -53.24 9.09 -8.98
N ALA A 166 -52.66 10.27 -8.68
CA ALA A 166 -53.24 11.50 -8.09
C ALA A 166 -53.63 11.63 -6.60
N SER A 167 -53.32 12.86 -6.11
CA SER A 167 -53.97 13.63 -5.03
C SER A 167 -53.63 13.17 -3.59
N SER A 168 -53.31 13.98 -2.57
CA SER A 168 -53.44 15.41 -2.22
C SER A 168 -52.55 15.67 -0.98
N LYS A 169 -51.80 16.78 -0.88
CA LYS A 169 -52.12 18.05 -0.19
C LYS A 169 -52.07 18.00 1.37
N SER A 170 -51.16 18.80 1.95
CA SER A 170 -51.27 19.61 3.19
C SER A 170 -49.89 19.72 3.91
N THR A 171 -49.17 20.82 3.71
CA THR A 171 -49.06 22.01 4.60
C THR A 171 -48.28 21.77 5.91
N GLY A 172 -46.98 22.02 5.86
CA GLY A 172 -46.16 22.33 7.03
C GLY A 172 -45.50 23.71 6.85
N LYS A 173 -46.11 24.74 7.45
CA LYS A 173 -45.53 26.09 7.58
C LYS A 173 -44.49 26.06 8.70
N ALA A 174 -43.22 26.31 8.39
CA ALA A 174 -42.23 26.74 9.38
C ALA A 174 -41.77 28.15 9.01
N LYS A 175 -41.96 29.06 9.97
CA LYS A 175 -41.75 30.51 9.89
C LYS A 175 -40.55 30.82 10.79
N ALA A 176 -39.51 31.44 10.25
CA ALA A 176 -38.41 32.04 11.02
C ALA A 176 -37.78 33.21 10.21
N PRO A 177 -37.15 34.19 10.88
CA PRO A 177 -37.23 35.60 10.48
C PRO A 177 -36.15 36.04 9.50
N ARG A 178 -36.49 37.12 8.80
CA ARG A 178 -35.69 37.87 7.84
C ARG A 178 -34.94 38.97 8.58
N GLU A 179 -33.61 38.90 8.63
CA GLU A 179 -32.76 40.04 8.94
C GLU A 179 -32.36 40.76 7.64
N GLU A 180 -32.46 42.09 7.69
CA GLU A 180 -31.99 43.04 6.69
C GLU A 180 -30.46 43.04 6.66
N SER A 181 -29.87 43.08 5.46
CA SER A 181 -28.54 43.64 5.24
C SER A 181 -28.29 43.90 3.75
N HIS A 182 -28.30 45.19 3.43
CA HIS A 182 -27.37 45.92 2.57
C HIS A 182 -27.05 45.43 1.14
N GLU A 183 -27.60 46.25 0.24
CA GLU A 183 -27.18 46.56 -1.11
C GLU A 183 -25.69 46.95 -1.22
N VAL A 184 -24.91 46.19 -1.99
CA VAL A 184 -23.73 46.69 -2.73
C VAL A 184 -23.68 46.01 -4.10
N LYS A 185 -24.03 46.78 -5.14
CA LYS A 185 -23.76 46.47 -6.54
C LYS A 185 -22.28 46.76 -6.85
N VAL A 186 -21.49 45.76 -7.23
CA VAL A 186 -20.30 45.96 -8.07
C VAL A 186 -20.19 44.83 -9.09
N ALA A 187 -19.79 45.23 -10.30
CA ALA A 187 -19.83 44.53 -11.59
C ALA A 187 -19.10 43.17 -11.66
N GLU A 188 -19.80 42.18 -12.22
CA GLU A 188 -19.21 40.94 -12.73
C GLU A 188 -19.57 40.79 -14.21
N LYS A 189 -18.61 41.06 -15.10
CA LYS A 189 -18.69 40.70 -16.51
C LYS A 189 -17.29 40.53 -17.08
N SER A 190 -17.09 39.38 -17.74
CA SER A 190 -15.99 39.01 -18.63
C SER A 190 -14.94 38.05 -18.05
N GLN A 191 -15.25 36.75 -18.03
CA GLN A 191 -14.27 35.66 -18.21
C GLN A 191 -15.00 34.32 -18.37
N LYS A 192 -15.50 34.02 -19.59
CA LYS A 192 -16.15 32.71 -19.86
C LYS A 192 -15.88 32.11 -21.24
N THR A 193 -14.74 32.42 -21.87
CA THR A 193 -14.45 31.92 -23.23
C THR A 193 -13.16 31.13 -23.40
N ASN A 194 -12.23 31.09 -22.42
CA ASN A 194 -10.95 30.37 -22.59
C ASN A 194 -10.92 28.91 -22.11
N ALA A 195 -11.97 28.40 -21.45
CA ALA A 195 -11.98 27.03 -20.93
C ALA A 195 -12.41 25.96 -21.95
N ARG A 196 -12.96 26.34 -23.12
CA ARG A 196 -13.47 25.37 -24.11
C ARG A 196 -12.43 24.89 -25.13
N THR A 197 -11.36 25.63 -25.37
CA THR A 197 -10.31 25.26 -26.35
C THR A 197 -9.24 24.34 -25.77
N ALA A 198 -8.97 24.39 -24.47
CA ALA A 198 -7.99 23.51 -23.82
C ALA A 198 -8.45 22.04 -23.75
N GLY A 199 -9.76 21.79 -23.56
CA GLY A 199 -10.31 20.44 -23.48
C GLY A 199 -10.27 19.65 -24.80
N HIS A 200 -10.38 20.34 -25.94
CA HIS A 200 -10.37 19.69 -27.25
C HIS A 200 -8.97 19.18 -27.63
N LYS A 201 -7.93 19.95 -27.27
CA LYS A 201 -6.54 19.58 -27.56
C LYS A 201 -6.08 18.36 -26.75
N ALA A 202 -6.49 18.28 -25.47
CA ALA A 202 -6.20 17.13 -24.61
C ALA A 202 -6.91 15.84 -25.11
N GLN A 203 -8.12 15.94 -25.66
CA GLN A 203 -8.83 14.77 -26.20
C GLN A 203 -8.21 14.23 -27.49
N GLU A 204 -7.68 15.08 -28.36
CA GLU A 204 -6.98 14.65 -29.58
C GLU A 204 -5.66 13.94 -29.28
N GLU A 205 -4.91 14.41 -28.28
CA GLU A 205 -3.64 13.81 -27.87
C GLU A 205 -3.83 12.41 -27.25
N ILE A 206 -4.86 12.23 -26.42
CA ILE A 206 -5.23 10.92 -25.87
C ILE A 206 -5.63 9.93 -26.99
N LYS A 207 -6.33 10.42 -28.02
CA LYS A 207 -6.76 9.58 -29.15
C LYS A 207 -5.56 9.16 -30.03
N ALA A 208 -4.59 10.05 -30.22
CA ALA A 208 -3.35 9.76 -30.94
C ALA A 208 -2.50 8.71 -30.19
N LEU A 209 -2.31 8.89 -28.87
CA LEU A 209 -1.52 7.96 -28.05
C LEU A 209 -2.12 6.55 -27.99
N LYS A 210 -3.45 6.42 -27.94
CA LYS A 210 -4.13 5.12 -27.99
C LYS A 210 -3.92 4.40 -29.33
N ALA A 211 -3.94 5.12 -30.45
CA ALA A 211 -3.71 4.53 -31.76
C ALA A 211 -2.26 4.03 -31.94
N GLU A 212 -1.29 4.71 -31.32
CA GLU A 212 0.12 4.29 -31.33
C GLU A 212 0.35 3.01 -30.52
N LEU A 213 -0.28 2.90 -29.34
CA LEU A 213 -0.21 1.69 -28.51
C LEU A 213 -0.79 0.45 -29.21
N GLU A 214 -1.90 0.62 -29.93
CA GLU A 214 -2.52 -0.49 -30.66
C GLU A 214 -1.65 -0.99 -31.82
N LYS A 215 -0.93 -0.07 -32.49
CA LYS A 215 0.06 -0.44 -33.54
C LYS A 215 1.24 -1.21 -32.95
N GLN A 216 1.70 -0.85 -31.76
CA GLN A 216 2.80 -1.57 -31.09
C GLN A 216 2.38 -2.97 -30.63
N GLN A 217 1.16 -3.13 -30.13
CA GLN A 217 0.64 -4.45 -29.74
C GLN A 217 0.46 -5.39 -30.95
N LYS A 218 0.06 -4.87 -32.11
CA LYS A 218 -0.06 -5.68 -33.34
C LYS A 218 1.29 -6.15 -33.89
N LYS A 219 2.39 -5.43 -33.62
CA LYS A 219 3.75 -5.84 -34.02
C LYS A 219 4.36 -6.94 -33.14
N LYS A 220 3.83 -7.21 -31.94
CA LYS A 220 4.35 -8.25 -31.03
C LYS A 220 3.70 -9.63 -31.18
N ARG A 221 2.80 -9.83 -32.15
CA ARG A 221 2.24 -11.15 -32.46
C ARG A 221 2.88 -11.73 -33.72
N LEU A 222 3.95 -12.50 -33.52
CA LEU A 222 4.46 -13.49 -34.48
C LEU A 222 4.25 -14.91 -33.90
N PRO A 223 4.15 -15.93 -34.78
CA PRO A 223 3.47 -17.19 -34.50
C PRO A 223 4.36 -18.21 -33.78
N SER A 224 3.66 -19.08 -33.03
CA SER A 224 4.18 -20.28 -32.36
C SER A 224 4.75 -21.29 -33.35
N PRO A 225 5.86 -21.97 -33.03
CA PRO A 225 6.20 -23.27 -33.57
C PRO A 225 5.73 -24.41 -32.65
N GLU A 226 5.34 -25.49 -33.30
CA GLU A 226 4.91 -26.79 -32.79
C GLU A 226 6.07 -27.71 -32.34
N GLU A 227 5.67 -28.76 -31.60
CA GLU A 227 6.25 -30.13 -31.48
C GLU A 227 7.36 -30.49 -30.45
N ALA A 228 6.89 -31.13 -29.35
CA ALA A 228 7.28 -32.43 -28.72
C ALA A 228 8.76 -32.71 -28.28
N PRO A 229 9.06 -33.63 -27.30
CA PRO A 229 8.27 -34.77 -26.83
C PRO A 229 8.20 -35.04 -25.30
N LYS A 230 7.38 -36.06 -24.96
CA LYS A 230 7.03 -36.61 -23.63
C LYS A 230 8.24 -37.01 -22.76
N PRO A 231 8.16 -36.83 -21.42
CA PRO A 231 8.93 -37.62 -20.47
C PRO A 231 8.08 -38.70 -19.78
N ALA A 232 8.75 -39.83 -19.54
CA ALA A 232 8.23 -41.06 -18.96
C ALA A 232 7.88 -40.94 -17.46
N ALA A 233 7.03 -41.86 -17.02
CA ALA A 233 6.47 -41.96 -15.67
C ALA A 233 7.53 -42.11 -14.57
N ALA A 234 7.35 -41.35 -13.48
CA ALA A 234 8.11 -41.50 -12.24
C ALA A 234 7.48 -42.57 -11.31
N PRO A 235 8.29 -43.36 -10.59
CA PRO A 235 7.79 -44.39 -9.68
C PRO A 235 7.30 -43.80 -8.35
N ARG A 236 6.29 -44.45 -7.76
CA ARG A 236 5.61 -44.08 -6.52
C ARG A 236 6.53 -44.19 -5.31
N ALA A 237 6.57 -43.15 -4.48
CA ALA A 237 7.22 -43.17 -3.18
C ALA A 237 6.43 -44.04 -2.18
N LEU A 238 7.14 -44.99 -1.56
CA LEU A 238 6.63 -45.84 -0.49
C LEU A 238 6.51 -45.04 0.82
N LYS A 239 5.38 -45.22 1.50
CA LYS A 239 5.17 -44.77 2.88
C LYS A 239 6.08 -45.59 3.80
N GLY A 240 6.96 -44.92 4.54
CA GLY A 240 7.85 -45.58 5.50
C GLY A 240 8.51 -44.58 6.45
N ALA A 241 8.11 -44.68 7.72
CA ALA A 241 8.76 -44.20 8.94
C ALA A 241 10.04 -43.33 8.80
N SER A 242 9.91 -42.03 9.07
CA SER A 242 11.05 -41.22 9.47
C SER A 242 11.15 -41.19 11.00
N LEU A 243 11.83 -42.20 11.54
CA LEU A 243 12.39 -42.26 12.89
C LEU A 243 13.76 -41.54 12.89
N ALA A 244 13.79 -40.23 12.63
CA ALA A 244 15.07 -39.51 12.50
C ALA A 244 15.01 -38.07 13.02
N ASN A 245 14.56 -37.89 14.27
CA ASN A 245 14.92 -36.68 15.00
C ASN A 245 15.34 -36.98 16.45
N PRO A 246 16.56 -37.52 16.66
CA PRO A 246 17.07 -37.86 18.00
C PRO A 246 17.46 -36.64 18.85
N ASN A 247 17.37 -35.41 18.32
CA ASN A 247 17.76 -34.18 19.04
C ASN A 247 16.59 -33.39 19.65
N LYS A 248 15.38 -33.93 19.68
CA LYS A 248 14.31 -33.36 20.50
C LYS A 248 14.49 -33.83 21.95
N LYS A 249 15.40 -33.17 22.68
CA LYS A 249 15.44 -33.23 24.14
C LYS A 249 14.08 -32.74 24.67
N ALA A 250 13.27 -33.68 25.18
CA ALA A 250 12.06 -33.37 25.92
C ALA A 250 12.43 -32.48 27.10
N ARG A 251 11.87 -31.26 27.16
CA ARG A 251 12.06 -30.37 28.29
C ARG A 251 11.35 -30.98 29.50
N LYS A 252 12.14 -31.33 30.52
CA LYS A 252 11.65 -31.87 31.78
C LYS A 252 11.03 -30.70 32.56
N TYR A 253 9.71 -30.69 32.69
CA TYR A 253 9.02 -29.73 33.54
C TYR A 253 9.28 -30.11 34.99
N GLN A 254 9.80 -29.18 35.78
CA GLN A 254 9.92 -29.31 37.22
C GLN A 254 8.70 -28.62 37.85
N ALA A 255 8.04 -29.31 38.78
CA ALA A 255 6.89 -28.76 39.48
C ALA A 255 7.35 -27.56 40.34
N ILE A 256 6.65 -26.44 40.20
CA ILE A 256 6.86 -25.25 41.04
C ILE A 256 6.15 -25.53 42.35
N GLU A 257 6.92 -25.63 43.43
CA GLU A 257 6.40 -25.60 44.80
C GLU A 257 6.18 -24.14 45.18
N PHE A 258 4.94 -23.79 45.52
CA PHE A 258 4.59 -22.50 46.08
C PHE A 258 4.65 -22.63 47.60
N GLU A 259 5.58 -21.91 48.23
CA GLU A 259 5.56 -21.69 49.67
C GLU A 259 4.31 -20.87 50.01
N SER A 260 3.42 -21.46 50.79
CA SER A 260 2.28 -20.77 51.38
C SER A 260 2.80 -19.83 52.46
N ASP A 261 2.69 -18.53 52.20
CA ASP A 261 2.94 -17.47 53.17
C ASP A 261 1.72 -17.35 54.11
N GLU A 262 1.88 -17.75 55.36
CA GLU A 262 0.95 -17.50 56.48
C GLU A 262 1.53 -16.40 57.37
N GLU A 263 0.99 -15.18 57.28
CA GLU A 263 0.83 -14.25 58.42
C GLU A 263 -0.33 -13.26 58.20
#